data_AF-A0A5J6HWW6-F1
#
_entry.id   AF-A0A5J6HWW6-F1
#
_cell.length_a   1.000
_cell.length_b   1.000
_cell.length_c   1.000
_cell.angle_alpha   90.00
_cell.angle_beta   90.00
_cell.angle_gamma   90.00
#
_symmetry.space_group_name_H-M   'P 1'
#
loop_
_entity.id
_entity.type
_entity.pdbx_description
1 polymer ?
#
loop_
_entity_poly.entity_id
_entity_poly.type
_entity_poly.pdbx_seq_one_letter_code
_entity_poly.pdbx_strand_id
1 'polypeptide(L)'
;MGLPDAPDEPLGEAVVDLVLRGMWRGRPESEHRPLVDAGLAMVKGPVVLPTERAKAAAARMLRVPAGSEQEARITAAYEAFLPVNRKIRDVCTAWQCRPDGSANDHSDDAYDAGVRESLEDVHEAIQPVLRRLERVLAGSDRYLPALEEALDRFDDGATAWLASPLCDSYHTVWMRLHQELLLVLGISRAEDEALEEELVTRSRG
;
A
#
# COMPACT_ATOMS: atom_id res chain seq x y z
N MET A 1 -29.77 1.75 -22.26
CA MET A 1 -28.64 2.53 -22.79
C MET A 1 -27.45 2.16 -21.91
N GLY A 2 -26.60 1.25 -22.37
CA GLY A 2 -25.47 0.76 -21.59
C GLY A 2 -24.43 1.85 -21.44
N LEU A 3 -24.05 2.16 -20.20
CA LEU A 3 -22.89 3.00 -19.90
C LEU A 3 -21.64 2.28 -20.44
N PRO A 4 -20.65 3.01 -21.00
CA PRO A 4 -19.41 2.41 -21.47
C PRO A 4 -18.70 1.62 -20.34
N ASP A 5 -18.11 0.48 -20.70
CA ASP A 5 -17.47 -0.48 -19.79
C ASP A 5 -16.17 0.06 -19.14
N ALA A 6 -15.62 1.16 -19.67
CA ALA A 6 -14.40 1.81 -19.20
C ALA A 6 -14.64 3.32 -18.95
N PRO A 7 -14.26 3.84 -17.77
CA PRO A 7 -14.12 5.27 -17.50
C PRO A 7 -13.23 5.96 -18.54
N ASP A 8 -13.50 7.23 -18.84
CA ASP A 8 -12.56 8.09 -19.57
C ASP A 8 -11.20 8.13 -18.84
N GLU A 9 -10.09 8.28 -19.57
CA GLU A 9 -8.71 8.13 -19.05
C GLU A 9 -8.43 8.90 -17.73
N PRO A 10 -8.82 10.18 -17.57
CA PRO A 10 -8.64 10.90 -16.30
C PRO A 10 -9.48 10.33 -15.14
N LEU A 11 -10.67 9.79 -15.44
CA LEU A 11 -11.53 9.15 -14.46
C LEU A 11 -10.98 7.78 -14.06
N GLY A 12 -10.30 7.09 -14.99
CA GLY A 12 -9.57 5.85 -14.77
C GLY A 12 -8.40 6.00 -13.80
N GLU A 13 -7.54 7.01 -14.02
CA GLU A 13 -6.44 7.31 -13.10
C GLU A 13 -6.94 7.67 -11.70
N ALA A 14 -7.98 8.51 -11.63
CA ALA A 14 -8.57 8.94 -10.36
C ALA A 14 -9.19 7.78 -9.57
N VAL A 15 -9.90 6.85 -10.23
CA VAL A 15 -10.48 5.68 -9.53
C VAL A 15 -9.39 4.72 -9.05
N VAL A 16 -8.33 4.52 -9.85
CA VAL A 16 -7.18 3.71 -9.44
C VAL A 16 -6.49 4.33 -8.23
N ASP A 17 -6.19 5.63 -8.24
CA ASP A 17 -5.55 6.30 -7.10
C ASP A 17 -6.40 6.22 -5.83
N LEU A 18 -7.72 6.48 -5.92
CA LEU A 18 -8.63 6.36 -4.78
C LEU A 18 -8.67 4.93 -4.22
N VAL A 19 -8.72 3.91 -5.08
CA VAL A 19 -8.74 2.50 -4.64
C VAL A 19 -7.42 2.10 -4.00
N LEU A 20 -6.28 2.48 -4.60
CA LEU A 20 -4.96 2.15 -4.07
C LEU A 20 -4.69 2.86 -2.73
N ARG A 21 -5.16 4.10 -2.55
CA ARG A 21 -5.06 4.83 -1.28
C ARG A 21 -6.08 4.37 -0.24
N GLY A 22 -7.17 3.73 -0.65
CA GLY A 22 -8.29 3.34 0.21
C GLY A 22 -9.20 4.51 0.62
N MET A 23 -8.69 5.74 0.67
CA MET A 23 -9.48 6.95 0.86
C MET A 23 -8.74 8.20 0.35
N TRP A 24 -9.50 9.25 0.08
CA TRP A 24 -8.99 10.62 0.08
C TRP A 24 -9.57 11.42 1.24
N ARG A 25 -8.81 12.39 1.75
CA ARG A 25 -9.28 13.30 2.80
C ARG A 25 -9.06 14.75 2.38
N GLY A 26 -10.08 15.58 2.54
CA GLY A 26 -9.99 17.03 2.29
C GLY A 26 -9.76 17.42 0.82
N ARG A 27 -9.99 16.50 -0.13
CA ARG A 27 -9.93 16.80 -1.56
C ARG A 27 -11.05 17.78 -1.94
N PRO A 28 -10.77 18.80 -2.77
CA PRO A 28 -11.79 19.68 -3.31
C PRO A 28 -12.92 18.89 -4.00
N GLU A 29 -14.15 19.38 -3.86
CA GLU A 29 -15.33 18.73 -4.45
C GLU A 29 -15.19 18.56 -5.97
N SER A 30 -14.56 19.51 -6.66
CA SER A 30 -14.27 19.44 -8.09
C SER A 30 -13.40 18.25 -8.48
N GLU A 31 -12.52 17.77 -7.60
CA GLU A 31 -11.62 16.64 -7.88
C GLU A 31 -12.34 15.29 -7.75
N HIS A 32 -13.30 15.17 -6.83
CA HIS A 32 -13.98 13.89 -6.58
C HIS A 32 -15.41 13.80 -7.13
N ARG A 33 -16.04 14.92 -7.50
CA ARG A 33 -17.41 14.95 -8.06
C ARG A 33 -17.58 13.99 -9.25
N PRO A 34 -16.65 13.91 -10.23
CA PRO A 34 -16.78 12.96 -11.34
C PRO A 34 -16.86 11.49 -10.88
N LEU A 35 -16.08 11.10 -9.86
CA LEU A 35 -16.12 9.75 -9.29
C LEU A 35 -17.43 9.48 -8.56
N VAL A 36 -17.96 10.47 -7.83
CA VAL A 36 -19.24 10.35 -7.13
C VAL A 36 -20.39 10.20 -8.13
N ASP A 37 -20.43 11.05 -9.17
CA ASP A 37 -21.46 11.01 -10.21
C ASP A 37 -21.46 9.69 -10.99
N ALA A 38 -20.27 9.08 -11.16
CA ALA A 38 -20.11 7.77 -11.77
C ALA A 38 -20.40 6.58 -10.82
N GLY A 39 -20.74 6.84 -9.55
CA GLY A 39 -20.96 5.82 -8.51
C GLY A 39 -19.68 5.07 -8.10
N LEU A 40 -18.51 5.64 -8.35
CA LEU A 40 -17.19 5.10 -8.04
C LEU A 40 -16.68 5.58 -6.67
N ALA A 41 -17.20 6.69 -6.16
CA ALA A 41 -16.85 7.20 -4.84
C ALA A 41 -18.08 7.49 -3.98
N MET A 42 -17.91 7.45 -2.66
CA MET A 42 -18.86 7.96 -1.68
C MET A 42 -18.17 8.97 -0.75
N VAL A 43 -18.90 9.99 -0.33
CA VAL A 43 -18.39 11.04 0.57
C VAL A 43 -18.98 10.85 1.97
N LYS A 44 -18.12 10.85 2.99
CA LYS A 44 -18.49 10.81 4.42
C LYS A 44 -17.72 11.90 5.17
N GLY A 45 -18.37 13.06 5.32
CA GLY A 45 -17.72 14.24 5.90
C GLY A 45 -16.53 14.67 5.03
N PRO A 46 -15.31 14.81 5.58
CA PRO A 46 -14.13 15.20 4.80
C PRO A 46 -13.49 14.04 4.04
N VAL A 47 -14.04 12.82 4.10
CA VAL A 47 -13.44 11.61 3.54
C VAL A 47 -14.20 11.18 2.29
N VAL A 48 -13.46 10.82 1.24
CA VAL A 48 -13.95 10.17 0.04
C VAL A 48 -13.46 8.72 0.07
N LEU A 49 -14.38 7.77 -0.12
CA LEU A 49 -14.10 6.33 -0.08
C LEU A 49 -14.45 5.68 -1.43
N PRO A 50 -13.69 4.68 -1.89
CA PRO A 50 -14.05 3.90 -3.06
C PRO A 50 -15.29 3.05 -2.78
N THR A 51 -16.20 2.98 -3.76
CA THR A 51 -17.30 2.00 -3.73
C THR A 51 -16.81 0.61 -4.17
N GLU A 52 -17.63 -0.43 -3.97
CA GLU A 52 -17.34 -1.75 -4.56
C GLU A 52 -17.25 -1.69 -6.09
N ARG A 53 -18.00 -0.79 -6.74
CA ARG A 53 -17.90 -0.55 -8.18
C ARG A 53 -16.52 0.02 -8.56
N ALA A 54 -15.97 0.93 -7.77
CA ALA A 54 -14.60 1.43 -7.98
C ALA A 54 -13.55 0.33 -7.80
N LYS A 55 -13.65 -0.47 -6.73
CA LYS A 55 -12.74 -1.59 -6.51
C LYS A 55 -12.76 -2.57 -7.69
N ALA A 56 -13.95 -2.92 -8.17
CA ALA A 56 -14.11 -3.79 -9.34
C ALA A 56 -13.58 -3.14 -10.63
N ALA A 57 -13.74 -1.83 -10.82
CA ALA A 57 -13.20 -1.11 -11.96
C ALA A 57 -11.66 -1.08 -11.95
N ALA A 58 -11.06 -0.69 -10.82
CA ALA A 58 -9.61 -0.68 -10.65
C ALA A 58 -9.00 -2.08 -10.79
N ALA A 59 -9.65 -3.12 -10.25
CA ALA A 59 -9.23 -4.51 -10.44
C ALA A 59 -9.17 -4.90 -11.92
N ARG A 60 -10.19 -4.53 -12.71
CA ARG A 60 -10.19 -4.80 -14.17
C ARG A 60 -9.10 -4.01 -14.91
N MET A 61 -8.86 -2.76 -14.51
CA MET A 61 -7.86 -1.90 -15.15
C MET A 61 -6.43 -2.36 -14.90
N LEU A 62 -6.13 -2.81 -13.67
CA LEU A 62 -4.77 -3.15 -13.25
C LEU A 62 -4.38 -4.60 -13.52
N ARG A 63 -5.34 -5.50 -13.72
CA ARG A 63 -5.07 -6.93 -13.87
C ARG A 63 -4.13 -7.19 -15.05
N VAL A 64 -2.99 -7.81 -14.79
CA VAL A 64 -2.11 -8.30 -15.87
C VAL A 64 -2.67 -9.58 -16.48
N PRO A 65 -2.36 -9.89 -17.76
CA PRO A 65 -2.88 -11.08 -18.41
C PRO A 65 -2.49 -12.36 -17.65
N ALA A 66 -3.48 -13.17 -17.28
CA ALA A 66 -3.27 -14.43 -16.57
C ALA A 66 -2.40 -15.40 -17.40
N GLY A 67 -1.42 -16.03 -16.76
CA GLY A 67 -0.44 -16.93 -17.36
C GLY A 67 0.66 -16.23 -18.16
N SER A 68 0.72 -14.90 -18.16
CA SER A 68 1.78 -14.16 -18.84
C SER A 68 3.11 -14.24 -18.10
N GLU A 69 4.21 -14.01 -18.83
CA GLU A 69 5.53 -13.85 -18.22
C GLU A 69 5.58 -12.65 -17.25
N GLN A 70 4.82 -11.60 -17.54
CA GLN A 70 4.69 -10.43 -16.67
C GLN A 70 4.07 -10.83 -15.33
N GLU A 71 2.96 -11.58 -15.33
CA GLU A 71 2.34 -12.09 -14.11
C GLU A 71 3.34 -12.94 -13.30
N ALA A 72 4.02 -13.90 -13.93
CA ALA A 72 4.99 -14.75 -13.23
C ALA A 72 6.12 -13.95 -12.56
N ARG A 73 6.64 -12.91 -13.23
CA ARG A 73 7.69 -12.05 -12.66
C ARG A 73 7.18 -11.18 -11.52
N ILE A 74 5.93 -10.68 -11.60
CA ILE A 74 5.31 -9.92 -10.51
C ILE A 74 5.00 -10.83 -9.32
N THR A 75 4.53 -12.06 -9.56
CA THR A 75 4.30 -13.06 -8.50
C THR A 75 5.59 -13.36 -7.73
N ALA A 76 6.72 -13.56 -8.41
CA ALA A 76 8.01 -13.78 -7.74
C ALA A 76 8.45 -12.59 -6.89
N ALA A 77 8.15 -11.35 -7.31
CA ALA A 77 8.41 -10.16 -6.51
C ALA A 77 7.45 -10.06 -5.32
N TYR A 78 6.18 -10.40 -5.50
CA TYR A 78 5.16 -10.43 -4.46
C TYR A 78 5.46 -11.49 -3.38
N GLU A 79 5.89 -12.69 -3.76
CA GLU A 79 6.34 -13.71 -2.80
C GLU A 79 7.55 -13.23 -1.98
N ALA A 80 8.49 -12.50 -2.60
CA ALA A 80 9.61 -11.89 -1.89
C ALA A 80 9.20 -10.71 -0.99
N PHE A 81 8.09 -10.04 -1.32
CA PHE A 81 7.52 -8.93 -0.53
C PHE A 81 6.88 -9.41 0.76
N LEU A 82 6.16 -10.54 0.75
CA LEU A 82 5.31 -10.99 1.86
C LEU A 82 6.04 -11.17 3.22
N PRO A 83 7.23 -11.79 3.30
CA PRO A 83 7.97 -11.83 4.57
C PRO A 83 8.36 -10.45 5.09
N VAL A 84 8.64 -9.50 4.20
CA VAL A 84 8.94 -8.10 4.57
C VAL A 84 7.67 -7.37 4.99
N ASN A 85 6.53 -7.68 4.39
CA ASN A 85 5.21 -7.17 4.77
C ASN A 85 4.86 -7.52 6.23
N ARG A 86 5.19 -8.73 6.68
CA ARG A 86 5.04 -9.10 8.08
C ARG A 86 5.93 -8.24 8.99
N LYS A 87 7.20 -8.04 8.63
CA LYS A 87 8.13 -7.21 9.41
C LYS A 87 7.67 -5.75 9.55
N ILE A 88 7.22 -5.10 8.47
CA ILE A 88 6.76 -3.70 8.58
C ILE A 88 5.51 -3.59 9.46
N ARG A 89 4.63 -4.59 9.47
CA ARG A 89 3.48 -4.62 10.39
C ARG A 89 3.93 -4.70 11.84
N ASP A 90 4.94 -5.52 12.13
CA ASP A 90 5.52 -5.63 13.46
C ASP A 90 6.18 -4.31 13.88
N VAL A 91 6.92 -3.65 12.98
CA VAL A 91 7.51 -2.31 13.20
C VAL A 91 6.43 -1.25 13.47
N CYS A 92 5.38 -1.18 12.64
CA CYS A 92 4.28 -0.23 12.86
C CYS A 92 3.58 -0.48 14.20
N THR A 93 3.39 -1.75 14.57
CA THR A 93 2.78 -2.13 15.84
C THR A 93 3.67 -1.72 17.01
N ALA A 94 4.97 -1.99 16.95
CA ALA A 94 5.93 -1.60 18.00
C ALA A 94 6.05 -0.06 18.13
N TRP A 95 5.97 0.65 17.00
CA TRP A 95 5.96 2.12 17.02
C TRP A 95 4.72 2.69 17.72
N GLN A 96 3.55 2.07 17.51
CA GLN A 96 2.28 2.55 18.07
C GLN A 96 1.99 2.04 19.49
N CYS A 97 2.42 0.82 19.80
CA CYS A 97 2.05 0.09 21.01
C CYS A 97 3.25 -0.62 21.63
N ARG A 98 3.32 -0.61 22.96
CA ARG A 98 4.29 -1.37 23.76
C ARG A 98 3.89 -2.86 23.82
N PRO A 99 4.82 -3.76 24.20
CA PRO A 99 4.55 -5.19 24.32
C PRO A 99 3.41 -5.56 25.29
N ASP A 100 3.12 -4.68 26.26
CA ASP A 100 2.00 -4.83 27.19
C ASP A 100 0.65 -4.35 26.63
N GLY A 101 0.63 -3.85 25.39
CA GLY A 101 -0.56 -3.35 24.69
C GLY A 101 -0.91 -1.89 24.98
N SER A 102 -0.16 -1.21 25.84
CA SER A 102 -0.30 0.24 26.03
C SER A 102 0.21 1.02 24.82
N ALA A 103 -0.25 2.27 24.64
CA ALA A 103 0.30 3.12 23.60
C ALA A 103 1.78 3.43 23.87
N ASN A 104 2.60 3.44 22.83
CA ASN A 104 3.96 3.95 22.96
C ASN A 104 3.91 5.47 23.19
N ASP A 105 4.36 5.93 24.35
CA ASP A 105 4.41 7.35 24.70
C ASP A 105 5.70 8.06 24.25
N HIS A 106 6.62 7.31 23.61
CA HIS A 106 7.89 7.79 23.08
C HIS A 106 8.81 8.43 24.14
N SER A 107 8.70 7.98 25.41
CA SER A 107 9.56 8.43 26.51
C SER A 107 10.88 7.66 26.66
N ASP A 108 11.02 6.54 25.93
CA ASP A 108 12.18 5.65 25.95
C ASP A 108 12.87 5.68 24.59
N ASP A 109 13.86 6.55 24.47
CA ASP A 109 14.64 6.77 23.24
C ASP A 109 15.34 5.49 22.75
N ALA A 110 15.75 4.61 23.66
CA ALA A 110 16.44 3.37 23.29
C ALA A 110 15.49 2.38 22.63
N TYR A 111 14.25 2.30 23.10
CA TYR A 111 13.22 1.51 22.46
C TYR A 111 12.88 2.04 21.07
N ASP A 112 12.66 3.35 20.95
CA ASP A 112 12.33 3.99 19.68
C ASP A 112 13.47 3.85 18.66
N ALA A 113 14.72 3.94 19.10
CA ALA A 113 15.89 3.65 18.25
C ALA A 113 15.89 2.20 17.73
N GLY A 114 15.51 1.22 18.56
CA GLY A 114 15.39 -0.18 18.12
C GLY A 114 14.27 -0.40 17.10
N VAL A 115 13.15 0.33 17.22
CA VAL A 115 12.09 0.33 16.20
C VAL A 115 12.58 0.94 14.89
N ARG A 116 13.38 2.02 14.96
CA ARG A 116 14.00 2.65 13.79
C ARG A 116 15.02 1.73 13.09
N GLU A 117 15.84 1.00 13.84
CA GLU A 117 16.76 -0.01 13.29
C GLU A 117 15.98 -1.11 12.55
N SER A 118 14.87 -1.58 13.15
CA SER A 118 14.00 -2.57 12.50
C SER A 118 13.33 -2.03 11.23
N LEU A 119 13.03 -0.73 11.17
CA LEU A 119 12.53 -0.07 9.97
C LEU A 119 13.61 0.01 8.87
N GLU A 120 14.88 0.17 9.24
CA GLU A 120 16.01 0.14 8.30
C GLU A 120 16.12 -1.22 7.63
N ASP A 121 16.08 -2.30 8.42
CA ASP A 121 16.11 -3.67 7.91
C ASP A 121 14.97 -3.93 6.91
N VAL A 122 13.78 -3.38 7.19
CA VAL A 122 12.64 -3.42 6.27
C VAL A 122 12.94 -2.67 4.99
N HIS A 123 13.51 -1.45 5.10
CA HIS A 123 13.83 -0.61 3.95
C HIS A 123 14.89 -1.25 3.05
N GLU A 124 15.96 -1.79 3.61
CA GLU A 124 16.99 -2.51 2.85
C GLU A 124 16.42 -3.75 2.16
N ALA A 125 15.54 -4.49 2.85
CA ALA A 125 14.94 -5.72 2.31
C ALA A 125 13.95 -5.44 1.16
N ILE A 126 13.22 -4.32 1.18
CA ILE A 126 12.23 -4.00 0.14
C ILE A 126 12.86 -3.47 -1.15
N GLN A 127 13.99 -2.76 -1.07
CA GLN A 127 14.67 -2.17 -2.22
C GLN A 127 14.92 -3.15 -3.40
N PRO A 128 15.48 -4.36 -3.22
CA PRO A 128 15.68 -5.29 -4.33
C PRO A 128 14.37 -5.80 -4.94
N VAL A 129 13.28 -5.84 -4.17
CA VAL A 129 11.94 -6.21 -4.67
C VAL A 129 11.39 -5.10 -5.56
N LEU A 130 11.48 -3.84 -5.13
CA LEU A 130 11.03 -2.68 -5.91
C LEU A 130 11.80 -2.56 -7.23
N ARG A 131 13.12 -2.71 -7.22
CA ARG A 131 13.95 -2.72 -8.44
C ARG A 131 13.56 -3.81 -9.44
N ARG A 132 13.02 -4.94 -8.97
CA ARG A 132 12.49 -6.00 -9.86
C ARG A 132 11.14 -5.58 -10.42
N LEU A 133 10.25 -5.05 -9.58
CA LEU A 133 8.92 -4.57 -9.97
C LEU A 133 8.99 -3.47 -11.03
N GLU A 134 9.91 -2.50 -10.90
CA GLU A 134 10.12 -1.41 -11.88
C GLU A 134 10.29 -1.89 -13.32
N ARG A 135 10.84 -3.10 -13.51
CA ARG A 135 11.09 -3.66 -14.84
C ARG A 135 9.88 -4.33 -15.47
N VAL A 136 8.82 -4.57 -14.68
CA VAL A 136 7.67 -5.40 -15.08
C VAL A 136 6.32 -4.79 -14.77
N LEU A 137 6.24 -3.78 -13.90
CA LEU A 137 5.02 -3.10 -13.50
C LEU A 137 5.18 -1.60 -13.74
N ALA A 138 4.48 -1.09 -14.76
CA ALA A 138 4.55 0.33 -15.11
C ALA A 138 4.10 1.22 -13.94
N GLY A 139 4.86 2.28 -13.67
CA GLY A 139 4.58 3.25 -12.61
C GLY A 139 4.95 2.79 -11.20
N SER A 140 5.49 1.59 -10.99
CA SER A 140 5.94 1.13 -9.66
C SER A 140 7.23 1.80 -9.18
N ASP A 141 7.95 2.48 -10.07
CA ASP A 141 9.14 3.30 -9.79
C ASP A 141 8.86 4.46 -8.82
N ARG A 142 7.59 4.82 -8.63
CA ARG A 142 7.18 5.82 -7.63
C ARG A 142 7.35 5.38 -6.18
N TYR A 143 7.39 4.07 -5.90
CA TYR A 143 7.31 3.59 -4.51
C TYR A 143 8.61 3.76 -3.74
N LEU A 144 9.76 3.49 -4.36
CA LEU A 144 11.03 3.63 -3.67
C LEU A 144 11.28 5.10 -3.23
N PRO A 145 11.17 6.11 -4.10
CA PRO A 145 11.30 7.50 -3.69
C PRO A 145 10.25 7.95 -2.66
N ALA A 146 9.03 7.42 -2.71
CA ALA A 146 8.00 7.75 -1.72
C ALA A 146 8.29 7.15 -0.34
N LEU A 147 8.86 5.94 -0.28
CA LEU A 147 9.31 5.33 0.97
C LEU A 147 10.54 6.06 1.53
N GLU A 148 11.47 6.48 0.66
CA GLU A 148 12.64 7.29 1.03
C GLU A 148 12.21 8.64 1.62
N GLU A 149 11.33 9.40 0.95
CA GLU A 149 10.81 10.67 1.50
C GLU A 149 10.11 10.46 2.85
N ALA A 150 9.32 9.39 3.00
CA ALA A 150 8.66 9.12 4.27
C ALA A 150 9.64 8.77 5.40
N LEU A 151 10.73 8.06 5.06
CA LEU A 151 11.80 7.75 6.00
C LEU A 151 12.61 9.00 6.37
N ASP A 152 12.98 9.83 5.39
CA ASP A 152 13.71 11.09 5.63
C ASP A 152 12.90 12.02 6.54
N ARG A 153 11.59 12.16 6.29
CA ARG A 153 10.70 12.95 7.16
C ARG A 153 10.62 12.40 8.58
N PHE A 154 10.61 11.08 8.71
CA PHE A 154 10.60 10.43 10.01
C PHE A 154 11.91 10.71 10.77
N ASP A 155 13.04 10.59 10.08
CA ASP A 155 14.38 10.85 10.63
C ASP A 155 14.59 12.34 10.98
N ASP A 156 13.92 13.25 10.27
CA ASP A 156 13.83 14.69 10.59
C ASP A 156 12.92 15.00 11.80
N GLY A 157 12.40 13.98 12.48
CA GLY A 157 11.60 14.11 13.70
C GLY A 157 10.10 14.23 13.48
N ALA A 158 9.61 14.10 12.23
CA ALA A 158 8.18 14.07 11.96
C ALA A 158 7.61 12.66 12.23
N THR A 159 7.51 12.28 13.50
CA THR A 159 7.13 10.93 13.98
C THR A 159 5.86 10.32 13.36
N ALA A 160 4.92 11.17 12.94
CA ALA A 160 3.71 10.74 12.23
C ALA A 160 4.02 10.01 10.89
N TRP A 161 5.17 10.26 10.27
CA TRP A 161 5.53 9.72 8.96
C TRP A 161 5.92 8.24 8.97
N LEU A 162 6.02 7.58 10.12
CA LEU A 162 6.16 6.12 10.16
C LEU A 162 4.82 5.41 9.91
N ALA A 163 3.77 5.76 10.67
CA ALA A 163 2.53 4.96 10.71
C ALA A 163 1.21 5.75 10.61
N SER A 164 1.24 7.09 10.50
CA SER A 164 0.00 7.88 10.46
C SER A 164 -0.79 7.61 9.17
N PRO A 165 -2.11 7.33 9.26
CA PRO A 165 -2.96 7.19 8.08
C PRO A 165 -3.35 8.54 7.45
N LEU A 166 -2.90 9.66 8.02
CA LEU A 166 -3.32 11.01 7.63
C LEU A 166 -2.34 11.73 6.70
N CYS A 167 -1.17 11.16 6.45
CA CYS A 167 -0.17 11.63 5.50
C CYS A 167 0.34 10.45 4.67
N ASP A 168 1.19 10.72 3.69
CA ASP A 168 1.89 9.68 2.93
C ASP A 168 3.05 9.09 3.77
N SER A 169 2.72 8.59 4.97
CA SER A 169 3.64 7.88 5.85
C SER A 169 4.16 6.60 5.22
N TYR A 170 5.27 6.08 5.73
CA TYR A 170 5.90 4.84 5.28
C TYR A 170 4.87 3.70 5.23
N HIS A 171 4.06 3.56 6.27
CA HIS A 171 2.95 2.61 6.33
C HIS A 171 1.93 2.79 5.20
N THR A 172 1.49 4.02 4.92
CA THR A 172 0.47 4.25 3.87
C THR A 172 1.00 4.02 2.46
N VAL A 173 2.27 4.39 2.20
CA VAL A 173 2.94 4.08 0.94
C VAL A 173 3.07 2.56 0.78
N TRP A 174 3.42 1.84 1.85
CA TRP A 174 3.49 0.38 1.87
C TRP A 174 2.14 -0.28 1.58
N MET A 175 1.06 0.18 2.22
CA MET A 175 -0.29 -0.34 1.98
C MET A 175 -0.77 -0.09 0.55
N ARG A 176 -0.38 1.04 -0.05
CA ARG A 176 -0.65 1.34 -1.46
C ARG A 176 0.04 0.34 -2.39
N LEU A 177 1.32 0.06 -2.16
CA LEU A 177 2.09 -0.95 -2.90
C LEU A 177 1.43 -2.33 -2.78
N HIS A 178 1.11 -2.76 -1.55
CA HIS A 178 0.47 -4.05 -1.31
C HIS A 178 -0.87 -4.17 -2.04
N GLN A 179 -1.72 -3.14 -1.95
CA GLN A 179 -3.01 -3.11 -2.63
C GLN A 179 -2.86 -3.19 -4.16
N GLU A 180 -1.84 -2.54 -4.75
CA GLU A 180 -1.60 -2.62 -6.18
C GLU A 180 -1.17 -4.03 -6.59
N LEU A 181 -0.25 -4.66 -5.87
CA LEU A 181 0.19 -6.03 -6.14
C LEU A 181 -0.99 -7.01 -6.14
N LEU A 182 -1.90 -6.89 -5.18
CA LEU A 182 -3.10 -7.74 -5.12
C LEU A 182 -4.03 -7.53 -6.32
N LEU A 183 -4.27 -6.27 -6.73
CA LEU A 183 -5.14 -5.99 -7.88
C LEU A 183 -4.51 -6.46 -9.20
N VAL A 184 -3.21 -6.21 -9.36
CA VAL A 184 -2.44 -6.62 -10.54
C VAL A 184 -2.43 -8.15 -10.68
N LEU A 185 -2.21 -8.87 -9.58
CA LEU A 185 -2.18 -10.35 -9.55
C LEU A 185 -3.56 -10.99 -9.39
N GLY A 186 -4.62 -10.20 -9.17
CA GLY A 186 -5.96 -10.73 -8.94
C GLY A 186 -6.08 -11.61 -7.69
N ILE A 187 -5.27 -11.33 -6.67
CA ILE A 187 -5.19 -12.10 -5.42
C ILE A 187 -6.20 -11.55 -4.41
N SER A 188 -7.00 -12.44 -3.81
CA SER A 188 -7.92 -12.09 -2.74
C SER A 188 -7.19 -11.92 -1.40
N ARG A 189 -7.82 -11.22 -0.45
CA ARG A 189 -7.27 -11.05 0.90
C ARG A 189 -7.04 -12.38 1.64
N ALA A 190 -7.85 -13.39 1.37
CA ALA A 190 -7.69 -14.71 1.99
C ALA A 190 -6.49 -15.48 1.41
N GLU A 191 -6.26 -15.37 0.10
CA GLU A 191 -5.08 -15.95 -0.56
C GLU A 191 -3.78 -15.26 -0.10
N ASP A 192 -3.82 -13.93 0.02
CA ASP A 192 -2.72 -13.10 0.53
C ASP A 192 -2.30 -13.52 1.95
N GLU A 193 -3.27 -13.64 2.87
CA GLU A 193 -3.02 -14.05 4.25
C GLU A 193 -2.47 -15.48 4.33
N ALA A 194 -3.05 -16.42 3.58
CA ALA A 194 -2.60 -17.81 3.57
C ALA A 194 -1.17 -17.96 3.05
N LEU A 195 -0.83 -17.25 1.96
CA LEU A 195 0.51 -17.31 1.38
C LEU A 195 1.56 -16.61 2.25
N GLU A 196 1.21 -15.47 2.86
CA GLU A 196 2.11 -14.80 3.81
C GLU A 196 2.49 -15.75 4.96
N GLU A 197 1.49 -16.44 5.54
CA GLU A 197 1.71 -17.35 6.66
C GLU A 197 2.56 -18.57 6.27
N GLU A 198 2.34 -19.13 5.07
CA GLU A 198 3.16 -20.22 4.53
C GLU A 198 4.64 -19.80 4.40
N LEU A 199 4.90 -18.65 3.77
CA LEU A 199 6.26 -18.18 3.48
C LEU A 199 7.00 -17.78 4.76
N VAL A 200 6.31 -17.11 5.70
CA VAL A 200 6.88 -16.75 7.00
C VAL A 200 7.23 -18.00 7.79
N THR A 201 6.37 -19.02 7.81
CA THR A 201 6.65 -20.28 8.50
C THR A 201 7.82 -21.03 7.88
N ARG A 202 7.90 -21.09 6.55
CA ARG A 202 9.01 -21.72 5.83
C ARG A 202 10.36 -21.04 6.10
N SER A 203 10.37 -19.71 6.26
CA SER A 203 11.61 -18.96 6.54
C SER A 203 12.17 -19.18 7.95
N ARG A 204 11.37 -19.75 8.86
CA ARG A 204 11.72 -20.00 10.27
C ARG A 204 12.19 -21.43 10.55
N GLY A 205 12.01 -22.36 9.60
CA GLY A 205 12.40 -23.78 9.72
C GLY A 205 13.63 -24.11 8.90
#